data_AF-A0A7C2C5P9-F1
#
_entry.id   AF-A0A7C2C5P9-F1
#
_cell.length_a   1.000
_cell.length_b   1.000
_cell.length_c   1.000
_cell.angle_alpha   90.00
_cell.angle_beta   90.00
_cell.angle_gamma   90.00
#
_symmetry.space_group_name_H-M   'P 1'
#
loop_
_entity.id
_entity.type
_entity.pdbx_description
1 polymer ?
#
loop_
_entity_poly.entity_id
_entity_poly.type
_entity_poly.pdbx_seq_one_letter_code
_entity_poly.pdbx_strand_id
1 'polypeptide(L)'
;HFVKLVHNAIEFGMVQAIAEGVELLVRSDYPIDLPALFNTWQHGSVIRSWLVQPMGRALGQYPDLDALATYVEDTGEVKWVLGWALQRDIPLPVVTAAQTMLMQYRDIECPAAKAVALLRNQYGGHPIHRKKPQP
;
A
#
# COMPACT_ATOMS: atom_id res chain seq x y z
N HIS A 1 7.66 -22.26 12.44
CA HIS A 1 6.68 -21.72 11.48
C HIS A 1 5.99 -20.45 11.99
N PHE A 2 5.27 -20.47 13.12
CA PHE A 2 4.53 -19.29 13.63
C PHE A 2 5.35 -18.00 13.72
N VAL A 3 6.53 -18.03 14.34
CA VAL A 3 7.40 -16.84 14.50
C VAL A 3 7.78 -16.20 13.15
N LYS A 4 7.97 -17.00 12.10
CA LYS A 4 8.23 -16.50 10.74
C LYS A 4 7.02 -15.75 10.19
N LEU A 5 5.82 -16.27 10.39
CA LEU A 5 4.60 -15.61 9.93
C LEU A 5 4.38 -14.29 10.67
N VAL A 6 4.65 -14.25 11.98
CA VAL A 6 4.63 -13.00 12.76
C VAL A 6 5.66 -11.99 12.23
N HIS A 7 6.88 -12.45 11.92
CA HIS A 7 7.89 -11.61 11.26
C HIS A 7 7.36 -11.00 9.95
N ASN A 8 6.78 -11.82 9.07
CA ASN A 8 6.28 -11.37 7.78
C ASN A 8 5.11 -10.38 7.91
N ALA A 9 4.26 -10.55 8.93
CA ALA A 9 3.21 -9.59 9.25
C ALA A 9 3.77 -8.23 9.71
N ILE A 10 4.80 -8.22 10.54
CA ILE A 10 5.50 -6.99 10.96
C ILE A 10 6.15 -6.32 9.75
N GLU A 11 6.89 -7.09 8.96
CA GLU A 11 7.53 -6.62 7.73
C GLU A 11 6.51 -5.98 6.78
N PHE A 12 5.36 -6.61 6.58
CA PHE A 12 4.32 -6.09 5.69
C PHE A 12 3.76 -4.74 6.14
N GLY A 13 3.54 -4.55 7.45
CA GLY A 13 3.15 -3.26 8.00
C GLY A 13 4.19 -2.17 7.75
N MET A 14 5.48 -2.51 7.86
CA MET A 14 6.58 -1.58 7.58
C MET A 14 6.68 -1.25 6.08
N VAL A 15 6.56 -2.26 5.21
CA VAL A 15 6.56 -2.08 3.75
C VAL A 15 5.45 -1.13 3.33
N GLN A 16 4.23 -1.33 3.83
CA GLN A 16 3.10 -0.45 3.53
C GLN A 16 3.38 0.99 3.97
N ALA A 17 3.86 1.19 5.21
CA ALA A 17 4.16 2.53 5.71
C ALA A 17 5.24 3.26 4.87
N ILE A 18 6.25 2.53 4.39
CA ILE A 18 7.27 3.07 3.48
C ILE A 18 6.64 3.44 2.13
N ALA A 19 5.80 2.57 1.57
CA ALA A 19 5.13 2.78 0.28
C ALA A 19 4.18 3.99 0.31
N GLU A 20 3.43 4.18 1.39
CA GLU A 20 2.60 5.38 1.59
C GLU A 20 3.43 6.67 1.66
N GLY A 21 4.64 6.59 2.23
CA GLY A 21 5.61 7.69 2.19
C GLY A 21 6.06 8.02 0.77
N VAL A 22 6.27 7.01 -0.08
CA VAL A 22 6.62 7.21 -1.50
C VAL A 22 5.48 7.92 -2.24
N GLU A 23 4.24 7.45 -2.07
CA GLU A 23 3.04 8.09 -2.65
C GLU A 23 2.96 9.57 -2.27
N LEU A 24 3.17 9.89 -0.98
CA LEU A 24 3.15 11.28 -0.50
C LEU A 24 4.24 12.13 -1.16
N LEU A 25 5.46 11.61 -1.29
CA LEU A 25 6.58 12.35 -1.88
C LEU A 25 6.40 12.56 -3.38
N VAL A 26 5.91 11.54 -4.10
CA VAL A 26 5.64 11.60 -5.55
C VAL A 26 4.56 12.64 -5.85
N ARG A 27 3.51 12.71 -5.04
CA ARG A 27 2.40 13.67 -5.22
C ARG A 27 2.65 15.03 -4.57
N SER A 28 3.83 15.24 -4.00
CA SER A 28 4.18 16.53 -3.40
C SER A 28 4.56 17.55 -4.47
N ASP A 29 4.47 18.84 -4.14
CA ASP A 29 4.87 19.93 -5.03
C ASP A 29 6.40 20.17 -5.04
N TYR A 30 7.19 19.29 -4.39
CA TYR A 30 8.63 19.47 -4.24
C TYR A 30 9.42 18.63 -5.26
N PRO A 31 10.47 19.20 -5.88
CA PRO A 31 11.36 18.42 -6.75
C PRO A 31 12.26 17.52 -5.89
N ILE A 32 11.92 16.23 -5.79
CA ILE A 32 12.60 15.26 -4.94
C ILE A 32 13.25 14.16 -5.80
N ASP A 33 14.56 13.98 -5.64
CA ASP A 33 15.25 12.77 -6.10
C ASP A 33 14.99 11.65 -5.09
N LEU A 34 13.98 10.81 -5.36
CA LEU A 34 13.57 9.74 -4.45
C LEU A 34 14.68 8.70 -4.23
N PRO A 35 15.39 8.18 -5.26
CA PRO A 35 16.54 7.30 -5.04
C PRO A 35 17.58 7.90 -4.09
N ALA A 36 17.97 9.17 -4.30
CA ALA A 36 18.97 9.83 -3.45
C ALA A 36 18.46 10.06 -2.02
N LEU A 37 17.18 10.40 -1.86
CA LEU A 37 16.54 10.55 -0.55
C LEU A 37 16.56 9.24 0.24
N PHE A 38 16.18 8.12 -0.38
CA PHE A 38 16.20 6.81 0.28
C PHE A 38 17.63 6.37 0.62
N ASN A 39 18.62 6.72 -0.21
CA ASN A 39 20.04 6.53 0.15
C ASN A 39 20.44 7.37 1.36
N THR A 40 19.95 8.61 1.45
CA THR A 40 20.20 9.50 2.59
C THR A 40 19.60 8.91 3.87
N TRP A 41 18.38 8.37 3.81
CA TRP A 41 17.75 7.72 4.96
C TRP A 41 18.45 6.47 5.47
N GLN A 42 19.37 5.87 4.70
CA GLN A 42 20.23 4.79 5.22
C GLN A 42 21.28 5.30 6.22
N HIS A 43 21.53 6.61 6.25
CA HIS A 43 22.60 7.22 7.04
C HIS A 43 22.01 8.19 8.07
N GLY A 44 22.10 7.84 9.35
CA GLY A 44 21.70 8.72 10.47
C GLY A 44 20.19 8.84 10.73
N SER A 45 19.32 8.37 9.83
CA SER A 45 17.87 8.39 10.05
C SER A 45 17.43 7.37 11.12
N VAL A 46 16.32 7.67 11.81
CA VAL A 46 15.64 6.75 12.73
C VAL A 46 15.01 5.58 11.97
N ILE A 47 14.44 5.83 10.78
CA ILE A 47 13.76 4.81 9.97
C ILE A 47 14.73 3.95 9.15
N ARG A 48 16.05 4.13 9.33
CA ARG A 48 17.05 3.32 8.65
C ARG A 48 16.76 1.84 8.89
N SER A 49 16.69 1.07 7.83
CA SER A 49 16.34 -0.34 7.90
C SER A 49 16.79 -1.05 6.65
N TRP A 50 16.81 -2.39 6.71
CA TRP A 50 17.07 -3.17 5.51
C TRP A 50 16.07 -2.86 4.40
N LEU A 51 14.80 -2.58 4.70
CA LEU A 51 13.74 -2.29 3.70
C LEU A 51 13.93 -0.95 2.96
N VAL A 52 14.49 0.07 3.60
CA VAL A 52 14.79 1.37 2.96
C VAL A 52 15.83 1.20 1.85
N GLN A 53 16.77 0.26 2.01
CA GLN A 53 17.83 0.04 1.04
C GLN A 53 17.36 -0.50 -0.34
N PRO A 54 16.64 -1.64 -0.44
CA PRO A 54 16.11 -2.13 -1.70
C PRO A 54 15.09 -1.16 -2.28
N MET A 55 14.33 -0.41 -1.47
CA MET A 55 13.41 0.60 -2.00
C MET A 55 14.15 1.67 -2.80
N GLY A 56 15.21 2.28 -2.24
CA GLY A 56 16.02 3.27 -2.96
C GLY A 56 16.64 2.72 -4.25
N ARG A 57 17.11 1.46 -4.22
CA ARG A 57 17.62 0.78 -5.43
C ARG A 57 16.52 0.57 -6.47
N ALA A 58 15.34 0.12 -6.07
CA ALA A 58 14.22 -0.15 -6.97
C ALA A 58 13.72 1.13 -7.65
N LEU A 59 13.61 2.24 -6.90
CA LEU A 59 13.26 3.55 -7.45
C LEU A 59 14.28 4.06 -8.48
N GLY A 60 15.57 3.74 -8.31
CA GLY A 60 16.60 4.06 -9.29
C GLY A 60 16.53 3.20 -10.56
N GLN A 61 16.04 1.96 -10.45
CA GLN A 61 15.86 1.05 -11.59
C GLN A 61 14.57 1.33 -12.36
N TYR A 62 13.51 1.76 -11.65
CA TYR A 62 12.19 2.07 -12.20
C TYR A 62 11.80 3.51 -11.86
N PRO A 63 12.40 4.51 -12.54
CA PRO A 63 12.14 5.92 -12.25
C PRO A 63 10.75 6.38 -12.69
N ASP A 64 10.16 5.70 -13.68
CA ASP A 64 8.80 5.93 -14.14
C ASP A 64 7.85 4.91 -13.50
N LEU A 65 7.19 5.33 -12.41
CA LEU A 65 6.23 4.48 -11.69
C LEU A 65 4.93 4.30 -12.47
N ASP A 66 4.58 5.18 -13.40
CA ASP A 66 3.36 5.08 -14.21
C ASP A 66 3.42 3.92 -15.21
N ALA A 67 4.64 3.45 -15.53
CA ALA A 67 4.87 2.26 -16.33
C ALA A 67 4.59 0.95 -15.58
N LEU A 68 4.41 0.99 -14.26
CA LEU A 68 4.17 -0.18 -13.42
C LEU A 68 2.67 -0.42 -13.18
N ALA A 69 2.28 -1.69 -13.07
CA ALA A 69 0.92 -2.03 -12.69
C ALA A 69 0.68 -1.77 -11.19
N THR A 70 -0.53 -1.33 -10.85
CA THR A 70 -0.95 -1.16 -9.44
C THR A 70 -1.20 -2.48 -8.71
N TYR A 71 -1.31 -3.59 -9.44
CA TYR A 71 -1.61 -4.89 -8.88
C TYR A 71 -0.42 -5.48 -8.12
N VAL A 72 -0.67 -5.97 -6.91
CA VAL A 72 0.33 -6.60 -6.04
C VAL A 72 -0.12 -8.00 -5.62
N GLU A 73 0.79 -8.96 -5.72
CA GLU A 73 0.52 -10.34 -5.33
C GLU A 73 0.41 -10.52 -3.80
N ASP A 74 -0.40 -11.50 -3.38
CA ASP A 74 -0.66 -11.81 -1.98
C ASP A 74 -0.36 -13.29 -1.73
N THR A 75 0.65 -13.55 -0.91
CA THR A 75 1.07 -14.91 -0.55
C THR A 75 0.14 -15.57 0.47
N GLY A 76 -0.77 -14.82 1.10
CA GLY A 76 -1.71 -15.29 2.10
C GLY A 76 -1.14 -15.43 3.52
N GLU A 77 0.18 -15.27 3.71
CA GLU A 77 0.82 -15.44 5.02
C GLU A 77 0.33 -14.40 6.05
N VAL A 78 0.16 -13.15 5.63
CA VAL A 78 -0.33 -12.07 6.50
C VAL A 78 -1.81 -12.29 6.87
N LYS A 79 -2.64 -12.70 5.91
CA LYS A 79 -4.04 -13.08 6.16
C LYS A 79 -4.15 -14.21 7.18
N TRP A 80 -3.26 -15.20 7.11
CA TRP A 80 -3.23 -16.29 8.10
C TRP A 80 -2.97 -15.74 9.52
N VAL A 81 -1.99 -14.84 9.68
CA VAL A 81 -1.67 -14.22 10.99
C VAL A 81 -2.85 -13.41 11.52
N LEU A 82 -3.47 -12.60 10.66
CA LEU A 82 -4.65 -11.81 11.03
C LEU A 82 -5.82 -12.69 11.44
N GLY A 83 -6.08 -13.79 10.72
CA GLY A 83 -7.11 -14.76 11.08
C GLY A 83 -6.83 -15.43 12.42
N TRP A 84 -5.58 -15.82 12.68
CA TRP A 84 -5.17 -16.42 13.96
C TRP A 84 -5.34 -15.45 15.14
N ALA A 85 -4.99 -14.17 14.94
CA ALA A 85 -5.11 -13.11 15.94
C ALA A 85 -6.58 -12.76 16.22
N LEU A 86 -7.41 -12.68 15.17
CA LEU A 86 -8.84 -12.41 15.29
C LEU A 86 -9.56 -13.47 16.14
N GLN A 87 -9.22 -14.76 15.95
CA GLN A 87 -9.77 -15.86 16.75
C GLN A 87 -9.41 -15.81 18.25
N ARG A 88 -8.49 -14.92 18.64
CA ARG A 88 -7.97 -14.78 20.01
C ARG A 88 -8.18 -13.39 20.59
N ASP A 89 -8.97 -12.55 19.91
CA ASP A 89 -9.23 -11.18 20.31
C ASP A 89 -7.94 -10.34 20.47
N ILE A 90 -6.92 -10.63 19.64
CA ILE A 90 -5.64 -9.90 19.64
C ILE A 90 -5.68 -8.80 18.56
N PRO A 91 -5.57 -7.51 18.92
CA PRO A 91 -5.62 -6.43 17.96
C PRO A 91 -4.29 -6.26 17.19
N LEU A 92 -4.37 -6.22 15.85
CA LEU A 92 -3.24 -5.95 14.95
C LEU A 92 -3.54 -4.80 13.97
N PRO A 93 -3.87 -3.59 14.46
CA PRO A 93 -4.44 -2.52 13.63
C PRO A 93 -3.56 -2.11 12.44
N VAL A 94 -2.25 -2.01 12.63
CA VAL A 94 -1.30 -1.62 11.57
C VAL A 94 -1.26 -2.67 10.45
N VAL A 95 -1.13 -3.94 10.82
CA VAL A 95 -1.08 -5.05 9.85
C VAL A 95 -2.42 -5.22 9.15
N THR A 96 -3.52 -5.06 9.88
CA THR A 96 -4.88 -5.08 9.31
C THR A 96 -5.04 -4.00 8.26
N ALA A 97 -4.65 -2.76 8.57
CA ALA A 97 -4.72 -1.65 7.62
C ALA A 97 -3.89 -1.94 6.36
N ALA A 98 -2.65 -2.39 6.54
CA ALA A 98 -1.78 -2.76 5.42
C ALA A 98 -2.40 -3.86 4.54
N GLN A 99 -2.95 -4.91 5.14
CA GLN A 99 -3.60 -5.99 4.40
C GLN A 99 -4.86 -5.51 3.66
N THR A 100 -5.63 -4.59 4.25
CA THR A 100 -6.79 -3.99 3.58
C THR A 100 -6.36 -3.15 2.39
N MET A 101 -5.27 -2.39 2.49
CA MET A 101 -4.72 -1.65 1.35
C MET A 101 -4.27 -2.58 0.22
N LEU A 102 -3.61 -3.70 0.55
CA LEU A 102 -3.25 -4.72 -0.45
C LEU A 102 -4.46 -5.27 -1.22
N MET A 103 -5.60 -5.46 -0.54
CA MET A 103 -6.84 -5.89 -1.18
C MET A 103 -7.35 -4.86 -2.19
N GLN A 104 -7.21 -3.56 -1.90
CA GLN A 104 -7.62 -2.48 -2.80
C GLN A 104 -6.75 -2.42 -4.05
N TYR A 105 -5.43 -2.61 -3.92
CA TYR A 105 -4.50 -2.65 -5.05
C TYR A 105 -4.83 -3.76 -6.07
N ARG A 106 -5.60 -4.78 -5.65
CA ARG A 106 -6.00 -5.92 -6.49
C ARG A 106 -7.38 -5.76 -7.13
N ASP A 107 -8.23 -4.86 -6.66
CA ASP A 107 -9.61 -4.67 -7.14
C ASP A 107 -9.81 -3.31 -7.82
N ILE A 108 -9.35 -3.23 -9.08
CA ILE A 108 -9.40 -2.02 -9.91
C ILE A 108 -10.85 -1.64 -10.28
N GLU A 109 -11.80 -2.58 -10.17
CA GLU A 109 -13.21 -2.41 -10.59
C GLU A 109 -14.20 -2.49 -9.42
N CYS A 110 -13.74 -2.11 -8.22
CA CYS A 110 -14.42 -2.24 -6.95
C CYS A 110 -15.94 -1.93 -6.99
N PRO A 111 -16.81 -2.95 -6.90
CA PRO A 111 -18.27 -2.76 -6.90
C PRO A 111 -18.76 -1.93 -5.71
N ALA A 112 -18.08 -2.01 -4.56
CA ALA A 112 -18.42 -1.22 -3.39
C ALA A 112 -18.25 0.29 -3.66
N ALA A 113 -17.18 0.71 -4.35
CA ALA A 113 -17.00 2.10 -4.75
C ALA A 113 -18.13 2.57 -5.71
N LYS A 114 -18.55 1.71 -6.65
CA LYS A 114 -19.68 1.98 -7.55
C LYS A 114 -21.00 2.11 -6.79
N ALA A 115 -21.26 1.22 -5.84
CA ALA A 115 -22.45 1.28 -4.98
C ALA A 115 -22.47 2.54 -4.10
N VAL A 116 -21.32 2.94 -3.53
CA VAL A 116 -21.20 4.19 -2.78
C VAL A 116 -21.51 5.40 -3.66
N ALA A 117 -20.98 5.45 -4.88
CA ALA A 117 -21.29 6.53 -5.82
C ALA A 117 -22.79 6.59 -6.15
N LEU A 118 -23.42 5.43 -6.40
CA LEU A 118 -24.87 5.35 -6.64
C LEU A 118 -25.68 5.82 -5.43
N LEU A 119 -25.36 5.36 -4.22
CA LEU A 119 -26.07 5.76 -3.01
C LEU A 119 -25.94 7.27 -2.76
N ARG A 120 -24.72 7.80 -2.83
CA ARG A 120 -24.44 9.25 -2.69
C ARG A 120 -25.21 10.08 -3.73
N ASN A 121 -25.37 9.56 -4.94
CA ASN A 121 -26.22 10.20 -5.94
C ASN A 121 -27.71 10.18 -5.54
N GLN A 122 -28.22 9.04 -5.06
CA GLN A 122 -29.65 8.89 -4.73
C GLN A 122 -30.11 9.74 -3.55
N TYR A 123 -29.36 9.79 -2.44
CA TYR A 123 -29.79 10.56 -1.26
C TYR A 123 -29.22 11.98 -1.20
N GLY A 124 -28.16 12.29 -1.96
CA GLY A 124 -27.45 13.56 -1.87
C GLY A 124 -27.25 14.30 -3.20
N GLY A 125 -27.72 13.76 -4.33
CA GLY A 125 -27.58 14.38 -5.65
C GLY A 125 -26.13 14.47 -6.15
N HIS A 126 -25.18 13.77 -5.53
CA HIS A 126 -23.78 13.80 -5.94
C HIS A 126 -23.59 13.30 -7.39
N PRO A 127 -22.69 13.90 -8.19
CA PRO A 127 -22.45 13.47 -9.57
C PRO A 127 -21.98 12.02 -9.68
N ILE A 128 -22.41 11.33 -10.75
CA ILE A 128 -21.90 10.01 -11.15
C ILE A 128 -20.99 10.19 -12.37
N HIS A 129 -19.79 9.64 -12.30
CA HIS A 129 -18.86 9.59 -13.43
C HIS A 129 -18.96 8.23 -14.12
N ARG A 130 -19.25 8.23 -15.42
CA ARG A 130 -19.28 7.01 -16.25
C ARG A 130 -17.87 6.71 -16.77
N LYS A 131 -17.53 5.42 -16.86
CA LYS A 131 -16.29 4.98 -17.51
C LYS A 131 -16.30 5.44 -18.97
N LYS A 132 -15.22 6.08 -19.43
CA LYS A 132 -15.09 6.40 -20.87
C LYS A 132 -15.05 5.07 -21.64
N PRO A 133 -15.79 4.92 -22.76
CA PRO A 133 -15.64 3.75 -23.61
C PRO A 133 -14.19 3.67 -24.07
N GLN A 134 -13.60 2.47 -24.00
CA GLN A 134 -12.29 2.23 -24.63
C GLN A 134 -12.46 2.37 -26.14
N PRO A 135 -11.55 3.08 -26.84
CA PRO A 135 -11.56 3.15 -28.30
C PRO A 135 -11.35 1.77 -28.94
#